data_AF-A0A7C6TSQ3-F1
#
_entry.id   AF-A0A7C6TSQ3-F1
#
_cell.length_a   1.000
_cell.length_b   1.000
_cell.length_c   1.000
_cell.angle_alpha   90.00
_cell.angle_beta   90.00
_cell.angle_gamma   90.00
#
_symmetry.space_group_name_H-M   'P 1'
#
loop_
_entity.id
_entity.type
_entity.pdbx_description
1 polymer ?
#
loop_
_entity_poly.entity_id
_entity_poly.type
_entity_poly.pdbx_seq_one_letter_code
_entity_poly.pdbx_strand_id
1 'polypeptide(L)'
;MPKPIIFVVDDEPDSLWKVQQELTRRYGADYAVHTETAPVAALSRLEKLRDDGHEVAIIFGDLYMPEMEGVDFLARAHEILPHSKRAILVPLGDISCAGTLLQALTFGQADDYITKPFNTPDEQFHRAVSILLEEWAQAHRPQFQLMRIVGERWSTRSFELRDMMERDGIPGMFYDADSPEGCHLLEAAELTRDDLPVVVLYNARVLANPNNAELAEAIGVSTHPDDELYDLAIVGAGPAGLSAAVYGASEGLNTVVIEPESPGGQAGTSSMVRNYLGFPRGISGGDLMRQAYRQAWLFQTRFIFSRTAVGLSTDGSTHIITLSNGERVRARSVLLSVGITYKKLNIPGHERLVGAGVYYGTAVSEAQAMRDKDVYIVGAGNSAGQAATHLAKFARRVTILMRGASLAESMSDYLIQEIAAIPHITVRPYIEVVDILGKDRLEKLVLRDLITDQNEEVEAAAIFILIGGVPHTAWLTQTVRCDEQSYIITGRDLIDGEPTLEEWPLDRSPLPLETSIPGVFAAGDVRHGAEKRIAAAVGEGSIAIRCVHEYLAEQQKVPA
;
A
#
# COMPACT_ATOMS: atom_id res chain seq x y z
N MET A 1 31.73 -4.39 18.45
CA MET A 1 31.52 -4.81 17.06
C MET A 1 32.13 -3.76 16.14
N PRO A 2 32.66 -4.13 14.97
CA PRO A 2 33.10 -3.14 13.97
C PRO A 2 31.92 -2.22 13.60
N LYS A 3 32.21 -0.96 13.26
CA LYS A 3 31.18 0.00 12.83
C LYS A 3 30.62 -0.46 11.47
N PRO A 4 29.28 -0.45 11.29
CA PRO A 4 28.71 -0.64 9.97
C PRO A 4 29.22 0.42 8.98
N ILE A 5 29.32 0.06 7.71
CA ILE A 5 29.98 0.86 6.69
C ILE A 5 28.96 1.64 5.86
N ILE A 6 29.23 2.92 5.61
CA ILE A 6 28.64 3.70 4.53
C ILE A 6 29.67 3.76 3.40
N PHE A 7 29.36 3.15 2.27
CA PHE A 7 30.25 3.03 1.12
C PHE A 7 29.83 4.02 0.03
N VAL A 8 30.76 4.79 -0.53
CA VAL A 8 30.48 5.80 -1.55
C VAL A 8 31.37 5.60 -2.77
N VAL A 9 30.76 5.57 -3.95
CA VAL A 9 31.47 5.57 -5.23
C VAL A 9 31.08 6.80 -6.04
N ASP A 10 32.07 7.57 -6.44
CA ASP A 10 31.91 8.76 -7.28
C ASP A 10 33.24 8.99 -8.01
N ASP A 11 33.21 9.07 -9.35
CA ASP A 11 34.42 9.21 -10.16
C ASP A 11 35.01 10.62 -10.12
N GLU A 12 34.24 11.61 -9.67
CA GLU A 12 34.69 12.98 -9.49
C GLU A 12 35.30 13.17 -8.07
N PRO A 13 36.62 13.36 -7.94
CA PRO A 13 37.27 13.36 -6.62
C PRO A 13 36.78 14.49 -5.69
N ASP A 14 36.46 15.66 -6.26
CA ASP A 14 35.97 16.81 -5.49
C ASP A 14 34.54 16.57 -4.96
N SER A 15 33.70 15.89 -5.74
CA SER A 15 32.36 15.48 -5.31
C SER A 15 32.45 14.42 -4.21
N LEU A 16 33.25 13.37 -4.45
CA LEU A 16 33.48 12.29 -3.49
C LEU A 16 33.98 12.82 -2.14
N TRP A 17 34.92 13.77 -2.16
CA TRP A 17 35.45 14.40 -0.96
C TRP A 17 34.39 15.15 -0.15
N LYS A 18 33.50 15.92 -0.81
CA LYS A 18 32.40 16.64 -0.14
C LYS A 18 31.41 15.67 0.52
N VAL A 19 31.01 14.63 -0.20
CA VAL A 19 30.11 13.58 0.31
C VAL A 19 30.75 12.88 1.51
N GLN A 20 32.02 12.49 1.39
CA GLN A 20 32.78 11.86 2.47
C GLN A 20 32.87 12.75 3.70
N GLN A 21 33.13 14.04 3.52
CA GLN A 21 33.26 14.99 4.62
C GLN A 21 31.94 15.14 5.38
N GLU A 22 30.81 15.33 4.69
CA GLU A 22 29.49 15.43 5.32
C GLU A 22 29.14 14.15 6.09
N LEU A 23 29.33 12.98 5.48
CA LEU A 23 29.03 11.70 6.10
C LEU A 23 29.91 11.44 7.33
N THR A 24 31.22 11.66 7.21
CA THR A 24 32.17 11.43 8.30
C THR A 24 31.90 12.37 9.47
N ARG A 25 31.59 13.64 9.20
CA ARG A 25 31.31 14.65 10.22
C ARG A 25 30.08 14.30 11.06
N ARG A 26 29.00 13.80 10.45
CA ARG A 26 27.74 13.53 11.17
C ARG A 26 27.63 12.10 11.70
N TYR A 27 28.11 11.12 10.94
CA TYR A 27 27.88 9.69 11.22
C TYR A 27 29.15 8.93 11.64
N GLY A 28 30.34 9.54 11.56
CA GLY A 28 31.62 8.88 11.85
C GLY A 28 31.76 8.33 13.27
N ALA A 29 30.93 8.77 14.22
CA ALA A 29 30.85 8.21 15.56
C ALA A 29 30.32 6.76 15.55
N ASP A 30 29.32 6.46 14.72
CA ASP A 30 28.58 5.19 14.72
C ASP A 30 28.88 4.33 13.47
N TYR A 31 29.31 4.96 12.37
CA TYR A 31 29.53 4.34 11.07
C TYR A 31 30.96 4.60 10.56
N ALA A 32 31.49 3.67 9.78
CA ALA A 32 32.74 3.88 9.02
C ALA A 32 32.39 4.35 7.61
N VAL A 33 33.07 5.39 7.10
CA VAL A 33 32.85 5.90 5.74
C VAL A 33 33.97 5.42 4.83
N HIS A 34 33.61 4.59 3.84
CA HIS A 34 34.53 4.09 2.82
C HIS A 34 34.21 4.75 1.48
N THR A 35 35.24 5.06 0.71
CA THR A 35 35.11 5.72 -0.59
C THR A 35 35.95 5.04 -1.65
N GLU A 36 35.51 5.13 -2.90
CA GLU A 36 36.19 4.63 -4.09
C GLU A 36 35.85 5.51 -5.31
N THR A 37 36.77 5.66 -6.27
CA THR A 37 36.53 6.47 -7.48
C THR A 37 36.23 5.65 -8.73
N ALA A 38 36.40 4.32 -8.67
CA ALA A 38 36.20 3.44 -9.82
C ALA A 38 35.20 2.33 -9.49
N PRO A 39 34.13 2.13 -10.29
CA PRO A 39 33.07 1.18 -9.97
C PRO A 39 33.56 -0.28 -9.92
N VAL A 40 34.50 -0.67 -10.78
CA VAL A 40 35.06 -2.05 -10.77
C VAL A 40 35.90 -2.32 -9.52
N ALA A 41 36.71 -1.33 -9.09
CA ALA A 41 37.46 -1.42 -7.85
C ALA A 41 36.53 -1.47 -6.63
N ALA A 42 35.43 -0.70 -6.68
CA ALA A 42 34.42 -0.69 -5.63
C ALA A 42 33.75 -2.06 -5.47
N LEU A 43 33.33 -2.71 -6.55
CA LEU A 43 32.75 -4.06 -6.50
C LEU A 43 33.71 -5.07 -5.87
N SER A 44 34.98 -5.06 -6.29
CA SER A 44 36.02 -5.93 -5.72
C SER A 44 36.20 -5.71 -4.21
N ARG A 45 36.06 -4.45 -3.77
CA ARG A 45 36.16 -4.09 -2.35
C ARG A 45 34.92 -4.49 -1.56
N LEU A 46 33.73 -4.40 -2.13
CA LEU A 46 32.48 -4.88 -1.52
C LEU A 46 32.51 -6.40 -1.33
N GLU A 47 33.02 -7.16 -2.31
CA GLU A 47 33.23 -8.62 -2.17
C GLU A 47 34.13 -8.93 -1.00
N LYS A 48 35.26 -8.21 -0.88
CA LYS A 48 36.16 -8.37 0.26
C LYS A 48 35.49 -8.06 1.60
N LEU A 49 34.71 -6.97 1.68
CA LEU A 49 34.00 -6.60 2.91
C LEU A 49 32.98 -7.67 3.32
N ARG A 50 32.26 -8.25 2.36
CA ARG A 50 31.38 -9.39 2.59
C ARG A 50 32.15 -10.59 3.13
N ASP A 51 33.25 -10.96 2.48
CA ASP A 51 34.06 -12.13 2.85
C ASP A 51 34.71 -11.97 4.24
N ASP A 52 35.07 -10.74 4.60
CA ASP A 52 35.60 -10.36 5.92
C ASP A 52 34.49 -10.23 7.01
N GLY A 53 33.22 -10.38 6.64
CA GLY A 53 32.08 -10.32 7.57
C GLY A 53 31.73 -8.91 8.06
N HIS A 54 32.09 -7.87 7.31
CA HIS A 54 31.73 -6.49 7.64
C HIS A 54 30.29 -6.17 7.22
N GLU A 55 29.55 -5.50 8.10
CA GLU A 55 28.23 -4.97 7.77
C GLU A 55 28.35 -3.68 6.95
N VAL A 56 27.64 -3.61 5.83
CA VAL A 56 27.50 -2.41 5.02
C VAL A 56 26.06 -1.92 5.13
N ALA A 57 25.89 -0.70 5.64
CA ALA A 57 24.59 -0.10 5.86
C ALA A 57 24.03 0.51 4.57
N ILE A 58 24.84 1.33 3.90
CA ILE A 58 24.45 2.03 2.67
C ILE A 58 25.57 1.96 1.64
N ILE A 59 25.21 1.77 0.38
CA ILE A 59 26.07 1.87 -0.80
C ILE A 59 25.53 3.01 -1.67
N PHE A 60 26.37 4.02 -1.88
CA PHE A 60 26.13 5.12 -2.79
C PHE A 60 26.91 4.92 -4.08
N GLY A 61 26.28 5.19 -5.22
CA GLY A 61 26.95 5.27 -6.52
C GLY A 61 26.56 6.56 -7.22
N ASP A 62 27.52 7.28 -7.77
CA ASP A 62 27.22 8.40 -8.67
C ASP A 62 26.45 7.90 -9.89
N LEU A 63 25.49 8.70 -10.35
CA LEU A 63 24.60 8.32 -11.43
C LEU A 63 25.42 7.99 -12.70
N TYR A 64 26.34 8.86 -13.06
CA TYR A 64 27.20 8.72 -14.23
C TYR A 64 28.61 8.43 -13.76
N MET A 65 29.13 7.24 -14.09
CA MET A 65 30.53 6.91 -13.85
C MET A 65 31.14 6.29 -15.11
N PRO A 66 32.42 6.56 -15.40
CA PRO A 66 33.16 5.86 -16.43
C PRO A 66 33.13 4.34 -16.20
N GLU A 67 33.21 3.56 -17.27
CA GLU A 67 33.17 2.09 -17.29
C GLU A 67 31.82 1.45 -16.95
N MET A 68 31.03 2.02 -16.03
CA MET A 68 29.77 1.46 -15.58
C MET A 68 28.87 2.55 -14.98
N GLU A 69 27.66 2.70 -15.52
CA GLU A 69 26.65 3.61 -14.95
C GLU A 69 26.31 3.23 -13.49
N GLY A 70 25.97 4.21 -12.67
CA GLY A 70 25.69 3.99 -11.24
C GLY A 70 24.57 2.99 -10.97
N VAL A 71 23.56 2.97 -11.84
CA VAL A 71 22.45 2.01 -11.74
C VAL A 71 22.94 0.57 -11.90
N ASP A 72 23.83 0.32 -12.88
CA ASP A 72 24.39 -1.01 -13.13
C ASP A 72 25.35 -1.42 -12.01
N PHE A 73 26.11 -0.47 -11.47
CA PHE A 73 26.95 -0.68 -10.30
C PHE A 73 26.13 -1.10 -9.08
N LEU A 74 25.05 -0.40 -8.76
CA LEU A 74 24.20 -0.73 -7.61
C LEU A 74 23.47 -2.06 -7.78
N ALA A 75 23.07 -2.40 -9.02
CA ALA A 75 22.49 -3.72 -9.32
C ALA A 75 23.49 -4.86 -9.02
N ARG A 76 24.76 -4.73 -9.42
CA ARG A 76 25.81 -5.70 -9.08
C ARG A 76 26.18 -5.69 -7.61
N ALA A 77 26.21 -4.52 -6.98
CA ALA A 77 26.46 -4.38 -5.55
C ALA A 77 25.40 -5.12 -4.71
N HIS A 78 24.15 -5.15 -5.19
CA HIS A 78 23.07 -5.92 -4.56
C HIS A 78 23.30 -7.44 -4.59
N GLU A 79 23.84 -7.96 -5.70
CA GLU A 79 24.19 -9.38 -5.80
C GLU A 79 25.27 -9.77 -4.77
N ILE A 80 26.15 -8.83 -4.43
CA ILE A 80 27.23 -9.03 -3.45
C ILE A 80 26.70 -8.86 -2.02
N LEU A 81 25.95 -7.79 -1.74
CA LEU A 81 25.45 -7.42 -0.42
C LEU A 81 23.95 -7.10 -0.47
N PRO A 82 23.07 -8.11 -0.44
CA PRO A 82 21.64 -7.93 -0.68
C PRO A 82 20.91 -7.14 0.42
N HIS A 83 21.49 -7.04 1.61
CA HIS A 83 20.87 -6.38 2.76
C HIS A 83 21.29 -4.91 2.95
N SER A 84 22.25 -4.43 2.15
CA SER A 84 22.65 -3.03 2.15
C SER A 84 21.59 -2.17 1.47
N LYS A 85 21.33 -0.98 2.02
CA LYS A 85 20.56 0.03 1.30
C LYS A 85 21.41 0.61 0.16
N ARG A 86 20.79 0.95 -0.96
CA ARG A 86 21.45 1.42 -2.17
C ARG A 86 20.82 2.72 -2.62
N ALA A 87 21.64 3.74 -2.85
CA ALA A 87 21.13 5.01 -3.33
C ALA A 87 22.00 5.65 -4.39
N ILE A 88 21.33 6.24 -5.39
CA ILE A 88 22.00 6.94 -6.49
C ILE A 88 22.29 8.37 -6.06
N LEU A 89 23.54 8.81 -6.19
CA LEU A 89 23.91 10.21 -6.00
C LEU A 89 23.64 10.98 -7.30
N VAL A 90 22.94 12.11 -7.19
CA VAL A 90 22.60 12.95 -8.35
C VAL A 90 23.06 14.39 -8.17
N PRO A 91 23.57 15.05 -9.21
CA PRO A 91 23.86 16.48 -9.15
C PRO A 91 22.60 17.31 -8.87
N LEU A 92 22.76 18.43 -8.17
CA LEU A 92 21.66 19.36 -7.95
C LEU A 92 21.17 19.95 -9.28
N GLY A 93 19.87 19.78 -9.56
CA GLY A 93 19.21 20.39 -10.73
C GLY A 93 19.29 19.58 -12.02
N ASP A 94 19.87 18.37 -12.02
CA ASP A 94 19.81 17.49 -13.18
C ASP A 94 18.44 16.79 -13.25
N ILE A 95 17.52 17.36 -14.03
CA ILE A 95 16.17 16.80 -14.24
C ILE A 95 16.18 15.74 -15.35
N SER A 96 17.23 15.67 -16.18
CA SER A 96 17.29 14.77 -17.33
C SER A 96 17.35 13.29 -16.91
N CYS A 97 17.83 13.01 -15.70
CA CYS A 97 17.96 11.68 -15.13
C CYS A 97 16.64 11.03 -14.66
N ALA A 98 15.52 11.77 -14.62
CA ALA A 98 14.29 11.31 -13.99
C ALA A 98 13.76 9.97 -14.52
N GLY A 99 13.87 9.72 -15.83
CA GLY A 99 13.46 8.45 -16.43
C GLY A 99 14.31 7.26 -15.97
N THR A 100 15.64 7.45 -15.94
CA THR A 100 16.61 6.45 -15.50
C THR A 100 16.43 6.13 -14.01
N LEU A 101 16.27 7.15 -13.17
CA LEU A 101 16.01 6.97 -11.74
C LEU A 101 14.71 6.22 -11.49
N LEU A 102 13.62 6.62 -12.15
CA LEU A 102 12.33 5.96 -11.98
C LEU A 102 12.42 4.48 -12.37
N GLN A 103 13.12 4.16 -13.46
CA GLN A 103 13.33 2.79 -13.88
C GLN A 103 14.16 2.00 -12.85
N ALA A 104 15.26 2.56 -12.37
CA ALA A 104 16.13 1.92 -11.37
C ALA A 104 15.40 1.60 -10.06
N LEU A 105 14.59 2.55 -9.56
CA LEU A 105 13.79 2.39 -8.35
C LEU A 105 12.66 1.38 -8.56
N THR A 106 12.03 1.35 -9.73
CA THR A 106 10.92 0.44 -10.04
C THR A 106 11.40 -1.01 -10.13
N PHE A 107 12.58 -1.24 -10.70
CA PHE A 107 13.16 -2.57 -10.87
C PHE A 107 14.07 -3.02 -9.71
N GLY A 108 14.07 -2.28 -8.59
CA GLY A 108 14.80 -2.63 -7.37
C GLY A 108 16.33 -2.55 -7.50
N GLN A 109 16.83 -1.84 -8.50
CA GLN A 109 18.27 -1.64 -8.72
C GLN A 109 18.85 -0.62 -7.71
N ALA A 110 18.02 0.30 -7.24
CA ALA A 110 18.31 1.22 -6.14
C ALA A 110 17.09 1.33 -5.21
N ASP A 111 17.33 1.68 -3.95
CA ASP A 111 16.29 1.90 -2.93
C ASP A 111 15.86 3.38 -2.88
N ASP A 112 16.77 4.33 -3.11
CA ASP A 112 16.47 5.78 -3.20
C ASP A 112 17.45 6.53 -4.12
N TYR A 113 17.25 7.83 -4.30
CA TYR A 113 18.22 8.76 -4.89
C TYR A 113 18.42 9.97 -3.96
N ILE A 114 19.65 10.47 -3.90
CA ILE A 114 20.03 11.60 -3.04
C ILE A 114 20.78 12.64 -3.85
N THR A 115 20.36 13.90 -3.72
CA THR A 115 21.10 15.02 -4.28
C THR A 115 22.44 15.17 -3.57
N LYS A 116 23.54 15.23 -4.32
CA LYS A 116 24.90 15.49 -3.81
C LYS A 116 24.90 16.77 -2.95
N PRO A 117 25.63 16.79 -1.82
CA PRO A 117 25.62 17.94 -0.91
C PRO A 117 26.21 19.16 -1.60
N PHE A 118 25.53 20.29 -1.47
CA PHE A 118 25.93 21.57 -2.07
C PHE A 118 26.25 22.65 -1.03
N ASN A 119 25.94 22.39 0.24
CA ASN A 119 26.29 23.23 1.39
C ASN A 119 26.96 22.41 2.51
N THR A 120 27.50 23.07 3.53
CA THR A 120 28.01 22.42 4.75
C THR A 120 27.59 23.24 5.98
N PRO A 121 26.75 22.70 6.89
CA PRO A 121 26.05 21.41 6.80
C PRO A 121 24.95 21.40 5.73
N ASP A 122 24.70 20.25 5.10
CA ASP A 122 23.57 20.05 4.18
C ASP A 122 22.46 19.20 4.85
N GLU A 123 21.48 19.85 5.47
CA GLU A 123 20.40 19.15 6.18
C GLU A 123 19.47 18.35 5.24
N GLN A 124 19.37 18.71 3.96
CA GLN A 124 18.54 17.96 3.01
C GLN A 124 19.21 16.64 2.65
N PHE A 125 20.52 16.67 2.38
CA PHE A 125 21.34 15.48 2.21
C PHE A 125 21.26 14.57 3.45
N HIS A 126 21.43 15.14 4.65
CA HIS A 126 21.41 14.36 5.89
C HIS A 126 20.05 13.76 6.23
N ARG A 127 18.96 14.46 5.94
CA ARG A 127 17.61 13.91 6.11
C ARG A 127 17.44 12.65 5.26
N ALA A 128 17.89 12.68 4.01
CA ALA A 128 17.83 11.54 3.11
C ALA A 128 18.67 10.35 3.62
N VAL A 129 19.91 10.60 4.04
CA VAL A 129 20.79 9.56 4.60
C VAL A 129 20.18 8.95 5.87
N SER A 130 19.62 9.78 6.75
CA SER A 130 19.03 9.31 8.02
C SER A 130 17.85 8.37 7.81
N ILE A 131 17.01 8.62 6.79
CA ILE A 131 15.89 7.73 6.42
C ILE A 131 16.43 6.35 6.02
N LEU A 132 17.44 6.29 5.12
CA LEU A 132 18.03 5.02 4.71
C LEU A 132 18.70 4.27 5.87
N LEU A 133 19.38 4.99 6.76
CA LEU A 133 19.99 4.39 7.95
C LEU A 133 18.94 3.86 8.93
N GLU A 134 17.82 4.56 9.10
CA GLU A 134 16.70 4.10 9.90
C GLU A 134 16.11 2.80 9.32
N GLU A 135 15.81 2.77 8.03
CA GLU A 135 15.30 1.57 7.36
C GLU A 135 16.27 0.39 7.45
N TRP A 136 17.57 0.63 7.26
CA TRP A 136 18.60 -0.40 7.43
C TRP A 136 18.64 -0.91 8.87
N ALA A 137 18.66 0.01 9.85
CA ALA A 137 18.73 -0.34 11.26
C ALA A 137 17.51 -1.12 11.74
N GLN A 138 16.30 -0.78 11.26
CA GLN A 138 15.08 -1.53 11.56
C GLN A 138 15.19 -2.99 11.12
N ALA A 139 15.84 -3.27 9.98
CA ALA A 139 16.03 -4.62 9.47
C ALA A 139 17.16 -5.41 10.16
N HIS A 140 18.14 -4.73 10.79
CA HIS A 140 19.39 -5.36 11.25
C HIS A 140 19.63 -5.31 12.77
N ARG A 141 18.92 -4.44 13.52
CA ARG A 141 19.14 -4.28 14.96
C ARG A 141 18.02 -4.91 15.79
N PRO A 142 18.33 -5.46 16.98
CA PRO A 142 17.30 -5.93 17.90
C PRO A 142 16.36 -4.78 18.26
N GLN A 143 15.10 -4.92 17.86
CA GLN A 143 14.08 -3.92 18.16
C GLN A 143 13.59 -4.09 19.60
N PHE A 144 13.16 -2.98 20.21
CA PHE A 144 12.32 -3.04 21.39
C PHE A 144 11.10 -3.91 21.08
N GLN A 145 10.86 -4.96 21.87
CA GLN A 145 9.75 -5.88 21.63
C GLN A 145 8.56 -5.40 22.47
N LEU A 146 7.64 -4.67 21.84
CA LEU A 146 6.33 -4.36 22.44
C LEU A 146 5.56 -5.65 22.73
N MET A 147 5.69 -6.63 21.81
CA MET A 147 4.95 -7.88 21.84
C MET A 147 5.85 -9.08 21.52
N ARG A 148 5.70 -10.17 22.28
CA ARG A 148 6.30 -11.49 21.99
C ARG A 148 5.19 -12.50 21.80
N ILE A 149 5.13 -13.14 20.64
CA ILE A 149 4.15 -14.17 20.33
C ILE A 149 4.84 -15.53 20.46
N VAL A 150 4.30 -16.41 21.29
CA VAL A 150 4.69 -17.82 21.35
C VAL A 150 3.59 -18.64 20.71
N GLY A 151 3.91 -19.46 19.73
CA GLY A 151 2.90 -20.20 18.98
C GLY A 151 3.47 -21.33 18.14
N GLU A 152 2.57 -22.11 17.56
CA GLU A 152 2.94 -23.06 16.51
C GLU A 152 3.06 -22.32 15.18
N ARG A 153 4.24 -22.38 14.55
CA ARG A 153 4.57 -21.62 13.33
C ARG A 153 3.56 -21.79 12.19
N TRP A 154 2.92 -22.95 12.11
CA TRP A 154 2.01 -23.34 11.04
C TRP A 154 0.52 -23.25 11.43
N SER A 155 0.21 -22.79 12.65
CA SER A 155 -1.17 -22.54 13.05
C SER A 155 -1.72 -21.27 12.41
N THR A 156 -2.99 -21.30 11.98
CA THR A 156 -3.67 -20.16 11.36
C THR A 156 -3.64 -18.92 12.26
N ARG A 157 -3.96 -19.08 13.55
CA ARG A 157 -3.98 -17.95 14.49
C ARG A 157 -2.60 -17.33 14.71
N SER A 158 -1.53 -18.14 14.76
CA SER A 158 -0.16 -17.60 14.86
C SER A 158 0.27 -16.87 13.59
N PHE A 159 -0.22 -17.30 12.43
CA PHE A 159 -0.01 -16.56 11.18
C PHE A 159 -0.73 -15.21 11.22
N GLU A 160 -2.02 -15.19 11.58
CA GLU A 160 -2.81 -13.95 11.68
C GLU A 160 -2.18 -12.91 12.62
N LEU A 161 -1.71 -13.34 13.80
CA LEU A 161 -1.09 -12.43 14.77
C LEU A 161 0.26 -11.88 14.28
N ARG A 162 1.06 -12.69 13.57
CA ARG A 162 2.31 -12.22 12.97
C ARG A 162 2.07 -11.24 11.82
N ASP A 163 1.14 -11.57 10.94
CA ASP A 163 0.76 -10.71 9.81
C ASP A 163 0.24 -9.36 10.31
N MET A 164 -0.62 -9.35 11.33
CA MET A 164 -1.08 -8.12 11.99
C MET A 164 0.10 -7.31 12.56
N MET A 165 0.99 -7.96 13.33
CA MET A 165 2.14 -7.31 13.94
C MET A 165 3.03 -6.60 12.90
N GLU A 166 3.33 -7.29 11.80
CA GLU A 166 4.11 -6.75 10.68
C GLU A 166 3.39 -5.61 9.97
N ARG A 167 2.12 -5.80 9.61
CA ARG A 167 1.31 -4.81 8.89
C ARG A 167 1.11 -3.52 9.69
N ASP A 168 0.90 -3.64 11.00
CA ASP A 168 0.61 -2.51 11.87
C ASP A 168 1.88 -1.81 12.36
N GLY A 169 3.05 -2.36 12.04
CA GLY A 169 4.35 -1.87 12.50
C GLY A 169 4.48 -1.97 14.02
N ILE A 170 3.83 -2.97 14.64
CA ILE A 170 3.94 -3.24 16.07
C ILE A 170 5.30 -3.92 16.31
N PRO A 171 6.22 -3.31 17.06
CA PRO A 171 7.52 -3.91 17.29
C PRO A 171 7.37 -5.21 18.09
N GLY A 172 7.76 -6.35 17.53
CA GLY A 172 7.61 -7.61 18.23
C GLY A 172 8.30 -8.78 17.56
N MET A 173 8.28 -9.92 18.24
CA MET A 173 8.95 -11.14 17.79
C MET A 173 8.07 -12.37 17.98
N PHE A 174 8.23 -13.32 17.07
CA PHE A 174 7.61 -14.64 17.17
C PHE A 174 8.63 -15.68 17.63
N TYR A 175 8.22 -16.52 18.57
CA TYR A 175 8.97 -17.63 19.10
C TYR A 175 8.17 -18.92 18.86
N ASP A 176 8.83 -19.92 18.28
CA ASP A 176 8.21 -21.24 18.16
C ASP A 176 8.03 -21.84 19.56
N ALA A 177 6.89 -22.46 19.82
CA ALA A 177 6.60 -23.08 21.12
C ALA A 177 7.58 -24.20 21.50
N ASP A 178 8.34 -24.78 20.56
CA ASP A 178 9.42 -25.75 20.81
C ASP A 178 10.81 -25.09 20.99
N SER A 179 10.94 -23.78 20.73
CA SER A 179 12.23 -23.09 20.91
C SER A 179 12.56 -22.92 22.40
N PRO A 180 13.85 -22.91 22.79
CA PRO A 180 14.25 -22.65 24.18
C PRO A 180 13.63 -21.37 24.76
N GLU A 181 13.59 -20.30 23.95
CA GLU A 181 12.96 -19.03 24.30
C GLU A 181 11.44 -19.15 24.42
N GLY A 182 10.78 -19.88 23.51
CA GLY A 182 9.34 -20.15 23.56
C GLY A 182 8.94 -20.93 24.81
N CYS A 183 9.65 -22.01 25.12
CA CYS A 183 9.47 -22.78 26.35
C CYS A 183 9.64 -21.90 27.59
N HIS A 184 10.69 -21.08 27.63
CA HIS A 184 10.94 -20.17 28.75
C HIS A 184 9.83 -19.14 28.92
N LEU A 185 9.30 -18.59 27.83
CA LEU A 185 8.19 -17.63 27.86
C LEU A 185 6.89 -18.29 28.34
N LEU A 186 6.61 -19.54 27.95
CA LEU A 186 5.45 -20.30 28.43
C LEU A 186 5.57 -20.64 29.92
N GLU A 187 6.73 -21.11 30.37
CA GLU A 187 7.01 -21.38 31.77
C GLU A 187 6.86 -20.13 32.63
N ALA A 188 7.42 -18.99 32.19
CA ALA A 188 7.31 -17.71 32.89
C ALA A 188 5.88 -17.16 32.93
N ALA A 189 5.07 -17.52 31.93
CA ALA A 189 3.65 -17.17 31.85
C ALA A 189 2.72 -18.13 32.62
N GLU A 190 3.26 -19.24 33.16
CA GLU A 190 2.47 -20.34 33.74
C GLU A 190 1.43 -20.93 32.77
N LEU A 191 1.76 -20.94 31.47
CA LEU A 191 0.89 -21.45 30.39
C LEU A 191 1.48 -22.67 29.71
N THR A 192 0.62 -23.40 29.01
CA THR A 192 0.97 -24.64 28.31
C THR A 192 0.75 -24.52 26.81
N ARG A 193 1.01 -25.60 26.08
CA ARG A 193 0.75 -25.67 24.64
C ARG A 193 -0.73 -25.58 24.29
N ASP A 194 -1.61 -25.94 25.21
CA ASP A 194 -3.07 -25.90 24.99
C ASP A 194 -3.59 -24.45 24.97
N ASP A 195 -2.79 -23.49 25.42
CA ASP A 195 -3.13 -22.07 25.51
C ASP A 195 -2.63 -21.23 24.31
N LEU A 196 -1.99 -21.89 23.33
CA LEU A 196 -1.36 -21.22 22.20
C LEU A 196 -2.40 -20.65 21.19
N PRO A 197 -2.03 -19.58 20.46
CA PRO A 197 -0.82 -18.77 20.65
C PRO A 197 -0.90 -17.87 21.89
N VAL A 198 0.21 -17.75 22.61
CA VAL A 198 0.35 -16.87 23.77
C VAL A 198 1.02 -15.57 23.36
N VAL A 199 0.48 -14.44 23.83
CA VAL A 199 1.04 -13.12 23.59
C VAL A 199 1.52 -12.52 24.91
N VAL A 200 2.81 -12.18 24.98
CA VAL A 200 3.44 -11.51 26.13
C VAL A 200 3.80 -10.08 25.74
N LEU A 201 3.17 -9.11 26.38
CA LEU A 201 3.43 -7.69 26.15
C LEU A 201 4.61 -7.19 27.00
N TYR A 202 5.23 -6.09 26.57
CA TYR A 202 6.36 -5.45 27.27
C TYR A 202 6.04 -5.04 28.72
N ASN A 203 4.77 -4.81 29.03
CA ASN A 203 4.26 -4.47 30.36
C ASN A 203 3.95 -5.72 31.22
N ALA A 204 4.42 -6.89 30.81
CA ALA A 204 4.21 -8.21 31.44
C ALA A 204 2.76 -8.71 31.43
N ARG A 205 1.84 -8.07 30.71
CA ARG A 205 0.51 -8.64 30.46
C ARG A 205 0.63 -9.84 29.53
N VAL A 206 0.02 -10.95 29.92
CA VAL A 206 -0.02 -12.20 29.15
C VAL A 206 -1.45 -12.44 28.67
N LEU A 207 -1.60 -12.84 27.41
CA LEU A 207 -2.86 -13.24 26.81
C LEU A 207 -2.74 -14.66 26.24
N ALA A 208 -3.63 -15.56 26.65
CA ALA A 208 -3.75 -16.91 26.10
C ALA A 208 -4.75 -16.92 24.94
N ASN A 209 -4.30 -17.31 23.75
CA ASN A 209 -5.08 -17.35 22.51
C ASN A 209 -6.03 -16.14 22.31
N PRO A 210 -5.52 -14.89 22.39
CA PRO A 210 -6.38 -13.71 22.32
C PRO A 210 -7.01 -13.58 20.94
N ASN A 211 -8.26 -13.08 20.91
CA ASN A 211 -8.84 -12.51 19.70
C ASN A 211 -8.28 -11.10 19.42
N ASN A 212 -8.58 -10.54 18.23
CA ASN A 212 -8.02 -9.24 17.83
C ASN A 212 -8.44 -8.09 18.75
N ALA A 213 -9.66 -8.13 19.28
CA ALA A 213 -10.16 -7.09 20.18
C ALA A 213 -9.49 -7.15 21.56
N GLU A 214 -9.32 -8.35 22.13
CA GLU A 214 -8.58 -8.53 23.37
C GLU A 214 -7.13 -8.04 23.26
N LEU A 215 -6.50 -8.30 22.11
CA LEU A 215 -5.16 -7.80 21.81
C LEU A 215 -5.14 -6.26 21.69
N ALA A 216 -6.07 -5.69 20.94
CA ALA A 216 -6.20 -4.24 20.76
C ALA A 216 -6.39 -3.52 22.11
N GLU A 217 -7.31 -4.02 22.95
CA GLU A 217 -7.54 -3.50 24.31
C GLU A 217 -6.29 -3.63 25.18
N ALA A 218 -5.52 -4.70 25.02
CA ALA A 218 -4.29 -4.91 25.79
C ALA A 218 -3.17 -3.93 25.46
N ILE A 219 -3.16 -3.38 24.24
CA ILE A 219 -2.24 -2.32 23.82
C ILE A 219 -2.86 -0.92 23.92
N GLY A 220 -4.05 -0.79 24.53
CA GLY A 220 -4.71 0.49 24.80
C GLY A 220 -5.50 1.08 23.63
N VAL A 221 -5.85 0.27 22.63
CA VAL A 221 -6.67 0.66 21.49
C VAL A 221 -8.16 0.49 21.84
N SER A 222 -8.99 1.48 21.46
CA SER A 222 -10.44 1.41 21.71
C SER A 222 -11.14 0.45 20.74
N THR A 223 -11.97 -0.42 21.30
CA THR A 223 -12.76 -1.44 20.58
C THR A 223 -14.27 -1.29 20.84
N HIS A 224 -14.66 -0.32 21.65
CA HIS A 224 -16.05 -0.09 22.05
C HIS A 224 -16.49 1.31 21.63
N PRO A 225 -17.74 1.47 21.17
CA PRO A 225 -18.31 2.77 20.96
C PRO A 225 -18.62 3.45 22.29
N ASP A 226 -18.54 4.77 22.31
CA ASP A 226 -19.11 5.55 23.42
C ASP A 226 -20.64 5.65 23.24
N ASP A 227 -21.38 5.82 24.34
CA ASP A 227 -22.84 6.05 24.32
C ASP A 227 -23.15 7.51 23.96
N GLU A 228 -22.74 7.91 22.75
CA GLU A 228 -22.83 9.28 22.24
C GLU A 228 -23.45 9.32 20.83
N LEU A 229 -24.15 10.41 20.53
CA LEU A 229 -24.61 10.72 19.18
C LEU A 229 -23.52 11.50 18.43
N TYR A 230 -22.91 10.87 17.44
CA TYR A 230 -21.91 11.51 16.59
C TYR A 230 -22.57 12.39 15.52
N ASP A 231 -21.87 13.43 15.08
CA ASP A 231 -22.30 14.17 13.89
C ASP A 231 -22.03 13.34 12.63
N LEU A 232 -20.89 12.63 12.60
CA LEU A 232 -20.46 11.80 11.49
C LEU A 232 -19.87 10.47 11.98
N ALA A 233 -20.41 9.35 11.47
CA ALA A 233 -19.77 8.05 11.57
C ALA A 233 -19.19 7.63 10.21
N ILE A 234 -17.94 7.20 10.20
CA ILE A 234 -17.21 6.76 9.01
C ILE A 234 -16.96 5.26 9.12
N VAL A 235 -17.35 4.49 8.11
CA VAL A 235 -17.14 3.04 8.08
C VAL A 235 -16.00 2.71 7.11
N GLY A 236 -14.87 2.29 7.66
CA GLY A 236 -13.63 1.98 6.96
C GLY A 236 -12.59 3.10 7.05
N ALA A 237 -11.37 2.76 7.46
CA ALA A 237 -10.22 3.64 7.62
C ALA A 237 -9.22 3.53 6.45
N GLY A 238 -9.71 3.34 5.23
CA GLY A 238 -8.91 3.51 4.01
C GLY A 238 -8.63 4.98 3.69
N PRO A 239 -8.01 5.30 2.54
CA PRO A 239 -7.67 6.68 2.17
C PRO A 239 -8.86 7.66 2.19
N ALA A 240 -10.03 7.22 1.72
CA ALA A 240 -11.25 8.05 1.74
C ALA A 240 -11.74 8.31 3.18
N GLY A 241 -11.80 7.28 4.00
CA GLY A 241 -12.27 7.39 5.39
C GLY A 241 -11.31 8.20 6.27
N LEU A 242 -9.99 8.00 6.14
CA LEU A 242 -9.00 8.79 6.87
C LEU A 242 -8.99 10.26 6.43
N SER A 243 -9.16 10.54 5.14
CA SER A 243 -9.34 11.91 4.66
C SER A 243 -10.58 12.55 5.27
N ALA A 244 -11.73 11.89 5.18
CA ALA A 244 -12.97 12.36 5.79
C ALA A 244 -12.85 12.56 7.30
N ALA A 245 -12.13 11.68 8.00
CA ALA A 245 -11.88 11.81 9.43
C ALA A 245 -11.09 13.08 9.77
N VAL A 246 -10.00 13.36 9.04
CA VAL A 246 -9.21 14.59 9.19
C VAL A 246 -10.07 15.82 8.95
N TYR A 247 -10.76 15.89 7.81
CA TYR A 247 -11.54 17.06 7.43
C TYR A 247 -12.72 17.26 8.38
N GLY A 248 -13.52 16.21 8.63
CA GLY A 248 -14.69 16.28 9.51
C GLY A 248 -14.34 16.72 10.92
N ALA A 249 -13.31 16.14 11.53
CA ALA A 249 -12.88 16.54 12.86
C ALA A 249 -12.26 17.95 12.89
N SER A 250 -11.45 18.32 11.88
CA SER A 250 -10.86 19.66 11.80
C SER A 250 -11.89 20.78 11.58
N GLU A 251 -13.04 20.45 10.96
CA GLU A 251 -14.16 21.36 10.72
C GLU A 251 -15.19 21.33 11.88
N GLY A 252 -14.89 20.61 12.96
CA GLY A 252 -15.64 20.64 14.22
C GLY A 252 -16.75 19.61 14.34
N LEU A 253 -16.82 18.61 13.45
CA LEU A 253 -17.76 17.49 13.59
C LEU A 253 -17.27 16.50 14.64
N ASN A 254 -18.17 16.09 15.54
CA ASN A 254 -17.90 14.95 16.41
C ASN A 254 -17.88 13.67 15.57
N THR A 255 -16.67 13.18 15.29
CA THR A 255 -16.42 12.17 14.25
C THR A 255 -15.91 10.86 14.86
N VAL A 256 -16.53 9.76 14.46
CA VAL A 256 -16.08 8.39 14.78
C VAL A 256 -15.75 7.60 13.50
N VAL A 257 -14.68 6.83 13.53
CA VAL A 257 -14.27 5.89 12.48
C VAL A 257 -14.36 4.47 13.01
N ILE A 258 -15.04 3.60 12.28
CA ILE A 258 -15.15 2.16 12.58
C ILE A 258 -14.29 1.41 11.57
N GLU A 259 -13.32 0.63 12.06
CA GLU A 259 -12.40 -0.14 11.23
C GLU A 259 -12.26 -1.58 11.78
N PRO A 260 -12.52 -2.62 10.97
CA PRO A 260 -12.38 -4.01 11.41
C PRO A 260 -10.94 -4.42 11.70
N GLU A 261 -9.96 -3.82 11.01
CA GLU A 261 -8.55 -4.16 11.15
C GLU A 261 -7.76 -2.95 11.61
N SER A 262 -6.96 -2.38 10.72
CA SER A 262 -5.94 -1.40 10.99
C SER A 262 -6.07 -0.26 9.98
N PRO A 263 -5.64 0.97 10.33
CA PRO A 263 -5.81 2.10 9.43
C PRO A 263 -5.00 1.90 8.15
N GLY A 264 -5.65 2.14 7.01
CA GLY A 264 -5.02 2.25 5.70
C GLY A 264 -5.72 1.49 4.57
N GLY A 265 -6.54 0.49 4.89
CA GLY A 265 -7.22 -0.34 3.90
C GLY A 265 -6.24 -0.92 2.86
N GLN A 266 -6.71 -1.08 1.62
CA GLN A 266 -5.87 -1.59 0.51
C GLN A 266 -4.64 -0.72 0.21
N ALA A 267 -4.70 0.59 0.46
CA ALA A 267 -3.55 1.46 0.23
C ALA A 267 -2.43 1.18 1.22
N GLY A 268 -2.76 0.80 2.46
CA GLY A 268 -1.80 0.50 3.52
C GLY A 268 -0.87 -0.67 3.20
N THR A 269 -1.31 -1.60 2.35
CA THR A 269 -0.50 -2.78 1.95
C THR A 269 0.44 -2.49 0.78
N SER A 270 0.41 -1.29 0.20
CA SER A 270 1.32 -0.93 -0.89
C SER A 270 2.74 -0.75 -0.35
N SER A 271 3.70 -1.47 -0.93
CA SER A 271 5.12 -1.33 -0.58
C SER A 271 5.66 0.08 -0.92
N MET A 272 5.18 0.67 -2.02
CA MET A 272 5.62 1.97 -2.49
C MET A 272 4.51 2.69 -3.27
N VAL A 273 4.27 3.96 -2.95
CA VAL A 273 3.35 4.86 -3.65
C VAL A 273 4.14 6.03 -4.24
N ARG A 274 4.33 6.03 -5.56
CA ARG A 274 5.11 7.06 -6.28
C ARG A 274 4.28 8.18 -6.90
N ASN A 275 2.96 7.97 -7.02
CA ASN A 275 2.05 8.85 -7.73
C ASN A 275 1.14 9.68 -6.79
N TYR A 276 1.51 9.79 -5.50
CA TYR A 276 0.82 10.65 -4.55
C TYR A 276 1.56 11.98 -4.39
N LEU A 277 0.86 13.09 -4.67
CA LEU A 277 1.43 14.43 -4.67
C LEU A 277 2.01 14.77 -3.28
N GLY A 278 3.20 15.36 -3.28
CA GLY A 278 3.93 15.75 -2.06
C GLY A 278 5.05 14.80 -1.64
N PHE A 279 5.12 13.60 -2.24
CA PHE A 279 6.17 12.62 -1.96
C PHE A 279 7.02 12.34 -3.21
N PRO A 280 8.00 13.20 -3.53
CA PRO A 280 8.78 13.10 -4.77
C PRO A 280 9.62 11.81 -4.87
N ARG A 281 9.94 11.19 -3.74
CA ARG A 281 10.66 9.90 -3.65
C ARG A 281 9.73 8.71 -3.49
N GLY A 282 8.42 8.94 -3.55
CA GLY A 282 7.41 8.01 -3.08
C GLY A 282 7.37 7.91 -1.55
N ILE A 283 6.40 7.14 -1.08
CA ILE A 283 6.19 6.82 0.33
C ILE A 283 5.55 5.43 0.40
N SER A 284 5.84 4.64 1.44
CA SER A 284 5.12 3.38 1.62
C SER A 284 3.62 3.65 1.87
N GLY A 285 2.77 2.75 1.41
CA GLY A 285 1.33 2.84 1.66
C GLY A 285 1.01 2.89 3.15
N GLY A 286 1.68 2.03 3.93
CA GLY A 286 1.57 1.98 5.39
C GLY A 286 1.96 3.30 6.05
N ASP A 287 3.08 3.93 5.67
CA ASP A 287 3.49 5.22 6.25
C ASP A 287 2.54 6.35 5.91
N LEU A 288 2.07 6.41 4.66
CA LEU A 288 1.10 7.41 4.23
C LEU A 288 -0.17 7.34 5.08
N MET A 289 -0.69 6.12 5.28
CA MET A 289 -1.91 5.89 6.06
C MET A 289 -1.70 6.12 7.56
N ARG A 290 -0.54 5.71 8.12
CA ARG A 290 -0.17 6.01 9.52
C ARG A 290 -0.10 7.52 9.78
N GLN A 291 0.46 8.29 8.84
CA GLN A 291 0.51 9.75 8.96
C GLN A 291 -0.90 10.36 8.95
N ALA A 292 -1.77 9.91 8.03
CA ALA A 292 -3.16 10.36 7.97
C ALA A 292 -3.96 10.00 9.24
N TYR A 293 -3.79 8.78 9.76
CA TYR A 293 -4.36 8.36 11.04
C TYR A 293 -3.92 9.26 12.20
N ARG A 294 -2.61 9.53 12.33
CA ARG A 294 -2.08 10.41 13.38
C ARG A 294 -2.63 11.82 13.29
N GLN A 295 -2.86 12.32 12.08
CA GLN A 295 -3.47 13.63 11.86
C GLN A 295 -4.94 13.65 12.31
N ALA A 296 -5.74 12.65 11.94
CA ALA A 296 -7.13 12.53 12.39
C ALA A 296 -7.22 12.39 13.92
N TRP A 297 -6.34 11.55 14.50
CA TRP A 297 -6.23 11.40 15.95
C TRP A 297 -5.89 12.72 16.65
N LEU A 298 -4.97 13.53 16.09
CA LEU A 298 -4.63 14.86 16.63
C LEU A 298 -5.83 15.82 16.63
N PHE A 299 -6.71 15.72 15.64
CA PHE A 299 -7.99 16.44 15.59
C PHE A 299 -9.10 15.79 16.43
N GLN A 300 -8.76 14.80 17.27
CA GLN A 300 -9.67 14.13 18.19
C GLN A 300 -10.75 13.28 17.52
N THR A 301 -10.54 12.82 16.28
CA THR A 301 -11.37 11.74 15.71
C THR A 301 -11.30 10.52 16.62
N ARG A 302 -12.47 9.96 16.97
CA ARG A 302 -12.54 8.69 17.70
C ARG A 302 -12.40 7.51 16.75
N PHE A 303 -11.64 6.51 17.13
CA PHE A 303 -11.47 5.29 16.35
C PHE A 303 -11.93 4.08 17.15
N ILE A 304 -12.72 3.23 16.50
CA ILE A 304 -13.15 1.94 16.99
C ILE A 304 -12.53 0.90 16.07
N PHE A 305 -11.50 0.20 16.57
CA PHE A 305 -10.81 -0.86 15.83
C PHE A 305 -11.33 -2.24 16.22
N SER A 306 -10.98 -3.27 15.44
CA SER A 306 -11.38 -4.66 15.71
C SER A 306 -12.90 -4.87 15.78
N ARG A 307 -13.66 -4.03 15.04
CA ARG A 307 -15.12 -4.11 14.93
C ARG A 307 -15.56 -3.94 13.49
N THR A 308 -16.27 -4.93 12.97
CA THR A 308 -16.87 -4.87 11.64
C THR A 308 -18.28 -4.29 11.74
N ALA A 309 -18.63 -3.35 10.85
CA ALA A 309 -20.02 -2.95 10.64
C ALA A 309 -20.77 -4.05 9.89
N VAL A 310 -21.94 -4.47 10.40
CA VAL A 310 -22.73 -5.59 9.87
C VAL A 310 -24.17 -5.22 9.55
N GLY A 311 -24.59 -4.01 9.88
CA GLY A 311 -25.93 -3.51 9.57
C GLY A 311 -26.01 -2.00 9.59
N LEU A 312 -26.83 -1.43 8.72
CA LEU A 312 -27.16 -0.01 8.66
C LEU A 312 -28.69 0.13 8.71
N SER A 313 -29.17 0.99 9.59
CA SER A 313 -30.59 1.34 9.68
C SER A 313 -30.75 2.82 10.01
N THR A 314 -31.94 3.37 9.75
CA THR A 314 -32.26 4.77 10.03
C THR A 314 -33.48 4.82 10.94
N ASP A 315 -33.42 5.66 11.97
CA ASP A 315 -34.49 5.96 12.91
C ASP A 315 -34.68 7.49 12.96
N GLY A 316 -35.70 7.99 12.27
CA GLY A 316 -35.89 9.43 12.05
C GLY A 316 -34.71 10.05 11.30
N SER A 317 -34.07 11.06 11.91
CA SER A 317 -32.87 11.73 11.40
C SER A 317 -31.56 11.12 11.92
N THR A 318 -31.63 10.00 12.66
CA THR A 318 -30.44 9.31 13.18
C THR A 318 -30.18 8.03 12.40
N HIS A 319 -28.95 7.84 11.97
CA HIS A 319 -28.47 6.58 11.41
C HIS A 319 -27.81 5.73 12.49
N ILE A 320 -28.01 4.42 12.40
CA ILE A 320 -27.53 3.44 13.36
C ILE A 320 -26.71 2.38 12.61
N ILE A 321 -25.43 2.27 12.98
CA ILE A 321 -24.53 1.23 12.50
C ILE A 321 -24.48 0.14 13.57
N THR A 322 -24.79 -1.10 13.19
CA THR A 322 -24.66 -2.27 14.07
C THR A 322 -23.30 -2.91 13.86
N LEU A 323 -22.57 -3.13 14.96
CA LEU A 323 -21.26 -3.75 14.96
C LEU A 323 -21.38 -5.28 15.13
N SER A 324 -20.33 -6.01 14.72
CA SER A 324 -20.25 -7.48 14.77
C SER A 324 -20.49 -8.11 16.15
N ASN A 325 -20.29 -7.36 17.24
CA ASN A 325 -20.55 -7.79 18.62
C ASN A 325 -21.94 -7.39 19.14
N GLY A 326 -22.79 -6.79 18.29
CA GLY A 326 -24.13 -6.33 18.62
C GLY A 326 -24.22 -4.91 19.18
N GLU A 327 -23.09 -4.26 19.48
CA GLU A 327 -23.06 -2.84 19.87
C GLU A 327 -23.49 -1.94 18.70
N ARG A 328 -23.89 -0.71 19.03
CA ARG A 328 -24.46 0.23 18.06
C ARG A 328 -23.77 1.57 18.13
N VAL A 329 -23.47 2.14 16.95
CA VAL A 329 -23.00 3.52 16.79
C VAL A 329 -24.13 4.36 16.21
N ARG A 330 -24.43 5.49 16.86
CA ARG A 330 -25.48 6.42 16.43
C ARG A 330 -24.83 7.66 15.83
N ALA A 331 -25.25 8.06 14.64
CA ALA A 331 -24.75 9.28 14.01
C ALA A 331 -25.83 10.03 13.22
N ARG A 332 -25.67 11.35 13.10
CA ARG A 332 -26.54 12.18 12.25
C ARG A 332 -26.26 12.00 10.76
N SER A 333 -25.03 11.63 10.41
CA SER A 333 -24.63 11.30 9.05
C SER A 333 -23.66 10.13 9.05
N VAL A 334 -23.63 9.37 7.95
CA VAL A 334 -22.74 8.22 7.76
C VAL A 334 -21.94 8.37 6.48
N LEU A 335 -20.65 8.08 6.50
CA LEU A 335 -19.83 7.89 5.32
C LEU A 335 -19.40 6.42 5.18
N LEU A 336 -19.77 5.79 4.08
CA LEU A 336 -19.37 4.43 3.72
C LEU A 336 -18.10 4.49 2.86
N SER A 337 -16.97 4.06 3.44
CA SER A 337 -15.66 4.02 2.79
C SER A 337 -15.00 2.64 2.94
N VAL A 338 -15.81 1.59 2.85
CA VAL A 338 -15.42 0.18 3.08
C VAL A 338 -14.52 -0.42 1.99
N GLY A 339 -14.30 0.30 0.88
CA GLY A 339 -13.37 -0.12 -0.17
C GLY A 339 -13.76 -1.40 -0.92
N ILE A 340 -12.75 -2.04 -1.50
CA ILE A 340 -12.87 -3.27 -2.31
C ILE A 340 -11.71 -4.23 -2.02
N THR A 341 -11.83 -5.48 -2.44
CA THR A 341 -10.72 -6.42 -2.60
C THR A 341 -10.50 -6.73 -4.08
N TYR A 342 -9.28 -6.55 -4.60
CA TYR A 342 -8.94 -6.98 -5.94
C TYR A 342 -9.05 -8.50 -6.08
N LYS A 343 -9.58 -8.97 -7.20
CA LYS A 343 -9.54 -10.40 -7.54
C LYS A 343 -8.09 -10.79 -7.80
N LYS A 344 -7.61 -11.81 -7.09
CA LYS A 344 -6.25 -12.35 -7.24
C LYS A 344 -6.24 -13.52 -8.21
N LEU A 345 -5.08 -13.78 -8.82
CA LEU A 345 -4.84 -15.05 -9.49
C LEU A 345 -4.61 -16.12 -8.43
N ASN A 346 -5.20 -17.31 -8.63
CA ASN A 346 -5.04 -18.43 -7.70
C ASN A 346 -3.71 -19.17 -7.96
N ILE A 347 -2.60 -18.45 -7.84
CA ILE A 347 -1.23 -18.93 -8.08
C ILE A 347 -0.45 -18.75 -6.78
N PRO A 348 0.03 -19.81 -6.12
CA PRO A 348 0.73 -19.67 -4.86
C PRO A 348 2.09 -18.99 -5.02
N GLY A 349 2.48 -18.14 -4.08
CA GLY A 349 3.84 -17.64 -3.90
C GLY A 349 4.15 -16.32 -4.61
N HIS A 350 3.33 -15.87 -5.56
CA HIS A 350 3.57 -14.62 -6.28
C HIS A 350 3.40 -13.36 -5.42
N GLU A 351 2.83 -13.47 -4.21
CA GLU A 351 2.58 -12.37 -3.30
C GLU A 351 3.85 -11.58 -2.97
N ARG A 352 5.00 -12.26 -2.88
CA ARG A 352 6.31 -11.64 -2.63
C ARG A 352 6.76 -10.70 -3.76
N LEU A 353 6.22 -10.85 -4.97
CA LEU A 353 6.59 -10.10 -6.16
C LEU A 353 5.63 -8.92 -6.42
N VAL A 354 4.62 -8.72 -5.56
CA VAL A 354 3.68 -7.59 -5.66
C VAL A 354 4.43 -6.28 -5.42
N GLY A 355 4.31 -5.34 -6.37
CA GLY A 355 5.09 -4.10 -6.41
C GLY A 355 6.50 -4.26 -7.01
N ALA A 356 6.97 -5.50 -7.21
CA ALA A 356 8.25 -5.84 -7.81
C ALA A 356 8.05 -6.59 -9.15
N GLY A 357 7.28 -5.98 -10.05
CA GLY A 357 6.93 -6.54 -11.36
C GLY A 357 5.53 -7.16 -11.43
N VAL A 358 4.89 -7.48 -10.30
CA VAL A 358 3.46 -7.86 -10.27
C VAL A 358 2.63 -6.69 -9.75
N TYR A 359 1.66 -6.24 -10.53
CA TYR A 359 0.84 -5.08 -10.19
C TYR A 359 -0.65 -5.39 -10.27
N TYR A 360 -1.40 -4.89 -9.29
CA TYR A 360 -2.87 -4.91 -9.26
C TYR A 360 -3.38 -3.48 -9.43
N GLY A 361 -4.44 -3.29 -10.21
CA GLY A 361 -5.00 -1.95 -10.48
C GLY A 361 -4.24 -1.17 -11.57
N THR A 362 -4.17 0.15 -11.46
CA THR A 362 -3.75 1.04 -12.57
C THR A 362 -2.29 0.85 -13.01
N ALA A 363 -2.06 0.85 -14.32
CA ALA A 363 -0.72 0.74 -14.91
C ALA A 363 0.00 2.09 -15.11
N VAL A 364 -0.67 3.21 -14.82
CA VAL A 364 -0.20 4.56 -15.20
C VAL A 364 1.07 4.96 -14.44
N SER A 365 1.19 4.63 -13.15
CA SER A 365 2.36 5.03 -12.34
C SER A 365 3.65 4.34 -12.79
N GLU A 366 3.55 3.09 -13.23
CA GLU A 366 4.71 2.28 -13.60
C GLU A 366 5.05 2.38 -15.09
N ALA A 367 4.17 2.99 -15.91
CA ALA A 367 4.29 2.97 -17.36
C ALA A 367 5.62 3.52 -17.88
N GLN A 368 6.12 4.61 -17.28
CA GLN A 368 7.40 5.19 -17.68
C GLN A 368 8.59 4.29 -17.33
N ALA A 369 8.52 3.53 -16.23
CA ALA A 369 9.55 2.57 -15.86
C ALA A 369 9.61 1.37 -16.82
N MET A 370 8.50 1.05 -17.48
CA MET A 370 8.41 -0.04 -18.46
C MET A 370 9.11 0.25 -19.80
N ARG A 371 9.80 1.38 -19.93
CA ARG A 371 10.53 1.74 -21.15
C ARG A 371 11.46 0.61 -21.62
N ASP A 372 11.31 0.23 -22.89
CA ASP A 372 12.09 -0.82 -23.55
C ASP A 372 11.93 -2.23 -22.94
N LYS A 373 10.87 -2.47 -22.16
CA LYS A 373 10.57 -3.75 -21.54
C LYS A 373 9.37 -4.46 -22.16
N ASP A 374 9.30 -5.77 -21.98
CA ASP A 374 8.13 -6.58 -22.34
C ASP A 374 7.18 -6.71 -21.14
N VAL A 375 5.91 -6.34 -21.37
CA VAL A 375 4.89 -6.20 -20.34
C VAL A 375 3.68 -7.06 -20.67
N TYR A 376 3.09 -7.68 -19.65
CA TYR A 376 1.90 -8.50 -19.75
C TYR A 376 0.73 -7.87 -18.99
N ILE A 377 -0.48 -8.07 -19.51
CA ILE A 377 -1.73 -7.62 -18.88
C ILE A 377 -2.66 -8.82 -18.81
N VAL A 378 -3.24 -9.10 -17.65
CA VAL A 378 -4.26 -10.14 -17.49
C VAL A 378 -5.62 -9.47 -17.33
N GLY A 379 -6.51 -9.66 -18.29
CA GLY A 379 -7.85 -9.10 -18.28
C GLY A 379 -8.34 -8.70 -19.67
N ALA A 380 -9.65 -8.59 -19.82
CA ALA A 380 -10.31 -8.26 -21.09
C ALA A 380 -11.35 -7.13 -20.96
N GLY A 381 -11.46 -6.48 -19.79
CA GLY A 381 -12.36 -5.35 -19.58
C GLY A 381 -11.74 -4.00 -19.98
N ASN A 382 -12.52 -2.92 -19.92
CA ASN A 382 -12.06 -1.57 -20.29
C ASN A 382 -10.77 -1.13 -19.55
N SER A 383 -10.64 -1.45 -18.25
CA SER A 383 -9.41 -1.13 -17.50
C SER A 383 -8.17 -1.80 -18.10
N ALA A 384 -8.28 -3.03 -18.60
CA ALA A 384 -7.19 -3.74 -19.25
C ALA A 384 -6.80 -3.09 -20.58
N GLY A 385 -7.78 -2.69 -21.39
CA GLY A 385 -7.52 -2.01 -22.65
C GLY A 385 -6.89 -0.63 -22.47
N GLN A 386 -7.37 0.16 -21.52
CA GLN A 386 -6.82 1.48 -21.19
C GLN A 386 -5.39 1.38 -20.66
N ALA A 387 -5.11 0.37 -19.84
CA ALA A 387 -3.75 0.08 -19.41
C ALA A 387 -2.85 -0.30 -20.60
N ALA A 388 -3.35 -1.13 -21.52
CA ALA A 388 -2.59 -1.56 -22.69
C ALA A 388 -2.19 -0.40 -23.60
N THR A 389 -3.15 0.46 -23.95
CA THR A 389 -2.89 1.63 -24.82
C THR A 389 -1.96 2.64 -24.14
N HIS A 390 -2.04 2.78 -22.81
CA HIS A 390 -1.16 3.64 -22.05
C HIS A 390 0.27 3.08 -21.96
N LEU A 391 0.43 1.81 -21.58
CA LEU A 391 1.73 1.13 -21.46
C LEU A 391 2.48 1.07 -22.78
N ALA A 392 1.77 0.88 -23.89
CA ALA A 392 2.36 0.82 -25.22
C ALA A 392 3.04 2.13 -25.65
N LYS A 393 2.81 3.26 -24.97
CA LYS A 393 3.56 4.50 -25.23
C LYS A 393 5.03 4.43 -24.78
N PHE A 394 5.38 3.46 -23.93
CA PHE A 394 6.69 3.34 -23.31
C PHE A 394 7.32 1.95 -23.51
N ALA A 395 6.54 0.89 -23.33
CA ALA A 395 7.01 -0.49 -23.38
C ALA A 395 7.47 -0.91 -24.79
N ARG A 396 8.45 -1.83 -24.84
CA ARG A 396 8.91 -2.47 -26.08
C ARG A 396 7.79 -3.31 -26.70
N ARG A 397 7.08 -4.06 -25.85
CA ARG A 397 5.93 -4.89 -26.22
C ARG A 397 4.93 -4.96 -25.08
N VAL A 398 3.64 -4.93 -25.42
CA VAL A 398 2.55 -5.19 -24.48
C VAL A 398 1.77 -6.42 -24.94
N THR A 399 1.54 -7.38 -24.06
CA THR A 399 0.75 -8.57 -24.36
C THR A 399 -0.46 -8.67 -23.45
N ILE A 400 -1.67 -8.61 -24.02
CA ILE A 400 -2.93 -8.82 -23.30
C ILE A 400 -3.23 -10.32 -23.31
N LEU A 401 -3.33 -10.90 -22.12
CA LEU A 401 -3.69 -12.29 -21.86
C LEU A 401 -5.14 -12.36 -21.39
N MET A 402 -5.92 -13.22 -22.03
CA MET A 402 -7.31 -13.43 -21.65
C MET A 402 -7.73 -14.89 -21.84
N ARG A 403 -8.65 -15.35 -20.99
CA ARG A 403 -9.23 -16.70 -21.06
C ARG A 403 -10.36 -16.80 -22.08
N GLY A 404 -11.07 -15.70 -22.32
CA GLY A 404 -12.14 -15.61 -23.31
C GLY A 404 -11.63 -15.63 -24.75
N ALA A 405 -12.57 -15.68 -25.70
CA ALA A 405 -12.27 -15.79 -27.12
C ALA A 405 -11.95 -14.43 -27.76
N SER A 406 -12.59 -13.36 -27.27
CA SER A 406 -12.47 -12.01 -27.84
C SER A 406 -12.60 -10.91 -26.80
N LEU A 407 -11.86 -9.80 -26.98
CA LEU A 407 -12.03 -8.59 -26.18
C LEU A 407 -13.45 -8.01 -26.29
N ALA A 408 -14.17 -8.28 -27.38
CA ALA A 408 -15.54 -7.80 -27.60
C ALA A 408 -16.57 -8.36 -26.61
N GLU A 409 -16.22 -9.38 -25.82
CA GLU A 409 -17.10 -9.91 -24.77
C GLU A 409 -17.30 -8.92 -23.61
N SER A 410 -16.33 -8.05 -23.34
CA SER A 410 -16.35 -7.16 -22.17
C SER A 410 -15.70 -5.79 -22.36
N MET A 411 -15.04 -5.55 -23.49
CA MET A 411 -14.38 -4.28 -23.80
C MET A 411 -15.20 -3.46 -24.80
N SER A 412 -15.23 -2.15 -24.60
CA SER A 412 -15.87 -1.22 -25.54
C SER A 412 -15.18 -1.21 -26.92
N ASP A 413 -15.98 -1.18 -27.99
CA ASP A 413 -15.49 -1.23 -29.38
C ASP A 413 -14.42 -0.19 -29.72
N TYR A 414 -14.56 1.05 -29.25
CA TYR A 414 -13.57 2.11 -29.55
C TYR A 414 -12.16 1.72 -29.06
N LEU A 415 -12.08 1.07 -27.90
CA LEU A 415 -10.83 0.69 -27.26
C LEU A 415 -10.22 -0.53 -27.95
N ILE A 416 -11.04 -1.45 -28.45
CA ILE A 416 -10.59 -2.56 -29.30
C ILE A 416 -9.95 -2.01 -30.58
N GLN A 417 -10.55 -1.00 -31.21
CA GLN A 417 -9.98 -0.35 -32.39
C GLN A 417 -8.67 0.38 -32.08
N GLU A 418 -8.59 1.06 -30.93
CA GLU A 418 -7.36 1.73 -30.48
C GLU A 418 -6.22 0.72 -30.24
N ILE A 419 -6.51 -0.41 -29.60
CA ILE A 419 -5.54 -1.50 -29.40
C ILE A 419 -5.06 -2.06 -30.73
N ALA A 420 -5.97 -2.33 -31.67
CA ALA A 420 -5.64 -2.88 -32.98
C ALA A 420 -4.75 -1.94 -33.83
N ALA A 421 -4.80 -0.63 -33.57
CA ALA A 421 -3.99 0.36 -34.26
C ALA A 421 -2.53 0.42 -33.76
N ILE A 422 -2.19 -0.23 -32.64
CA ILE A 422 -0.86 -0.16 -32.02
C ILE A 422 -0.08 -1.46 -32.31
N PRO A 423 0.96 -1.43 -33.16
CA PRO A 423 1.56 -2.64 -33.74
C PRO A 423 2.32 -3.54 -32.75
N HIS A 424 2.75 -3.00 -31.61
CA HIS A 424 3.47 -3.72 -30.57
C HIS A 424 2.58 -4.11 -29.37
N ILE A 425 1.25 -4.00 -29.52
CA ILE A 425 0.30 -4.69 -28.65
C ILE A 425 -0.06 -6.04 -29.28
N THR A 426 0.08 -7.13 -28.52
CA THR A 426 -0.37 -8.46 -28.90
C THR A 426 -1.53 -8.89 -28.01
N VAL A 427 -2.62 -9.40 -28.58
CA VAL A 427 -3.70 -10.04 -27.82
C VAL A 427 -3.57 -11.55 -27.96
N ARG A 428 -3.51 -12.26 -26.83
CA ARG A 428 -3.48 -13.73 -26.79
C ARG A 428 -4.75 -14.25 -26.08
N PRO A 429 -5.77 -14.68 -26.85
CA PRO A 429 -6.96 -15.32 -26.29
C PRO A 429 -6.66 -16.75 -25.83
N TYR A 430 -7.55 -17.31 -25.01
CA TYR A 430 -7.42 -18.65 -24.43
C TYR A 430 -6.12 -18.89 -23.67
N ILE A 431 -5.52 -17.85 -23.09
CA ILE A 431 -4.33 -17.99 -22.26
C ILE A 431 -4.67 -17.77 -20.78
N GLU A 432 -4.17 -18.68 -19.95
CA GLU A 432 -4.17 -18.57 -18.50
C GLU A 432 -2.74 -18.46 -17.97
N VAL A 433 -2.51 -17.55 -17.02
CA VAL A 433 -1.25 -17.52 -16.27
C VAL A 433 -1.35 -18.58 -15.19
N VAL A 434 -0.43 -19.55 -15.19
CA VAL A 434 -0.44 -20.67 -14.23
C VAL A 434 0.71 -20.61 -13.25
N ASP A 435 1.77 -19.84 -13.55
CA ASP A 435 2.85 -19.58 -12.60
C ASP A 435 3.51 -18.21 -12.85
N ILE A 436 4.10 -17.65 -11.79
CA ILE A 436 4.79 -16.35 -11.78
C ILE A 436 6.14 -16.55 -11.08
N LEU A 437 7.22 -16.44 -11.86
CA LEU A 437 8.57 -16.82 -11.43
C LEU A 437 9.48 -15.61 -11.27
N GLY A 438 10.30 -15.66 -10.24
CA GLY A 438 11.29 -14.63 -9.93
C GLY A 438 11.76 -14.68 -8.48
N LYS A 439 12.99 -14.26 -8.21
CA LYS A 439 13.53 -14.28 -6.83
C LYS A 439 13.07 -13.06 -6.05
N ASP A 440 13.64 -11.91 -6.39
CA ASP A 440 13.42 -10.61 -5.73
C ASP A 440 12.47 -9.70 -6.52
N ARG A 441 12.24 -10.02 -7.80
CA ARG A 441 11.29 -9.37 -8.72
C ARG A 441 10.79 -10.36 -9.76
N LEU A 442 9.77 -10.00 -10.52
CA LEU A 442 9.30 -10.78 -11.66
C LEU A 442 10.41 -10.96 -12.70
N GLU A 443 10.60 -12.20 -13.16
CA GLU A 443 11.53 -12.57 -14.23
C GLU A 443 10.82 -13.27 -15.38
N LYS A 444 9.90 -14.19 -15.07
CA LYS A 444 9.19 -15.00 -16.07
C LYS A 444 7.74 -15.28 -15.69
N LEU A 445 6.93 -15.61 -16.69
CA LEU A 445 5.57 -16.14 -16.53
C LEU A 445 5.48 -17.52 -17.16
N VAL A 446 4.69 -18.41 -16.57
CA VAL A 446 4.26 -19.66 -17.20
C VAL A 446 2.83 -19.48 -17.68
N LEU A 447 2.65 -19.57 -19.00
CA LEU A 447 1.39 -19.39 -19.69
C LEU A 447 0.86 -20.75 -20.15
N ARG A 448 -0.39 -21.06 -19.86
CA ARG A 448 -1.09 -22.24 -20.37
C ARG A 448 -2.03 -21.84 -21.49
N ASP A 449 -1.88 -22.49 -22.64
CA ASP A 449 -2.85 -22.40 -23.73
C ASP A 449 -4.02 -23.34 -23.44
N LEU A 450 -5.21 -22.78 -23.26
CA LEU A 450 -6.42 -23.51 -22.86
C LEU A 450 -7.01 -24.38 -24.00
N ILE A 451 -6.55 -24.21 -25.24
CA ILE A 451 -6.97 -25.03 -26.39
C ILE A 451 -6.07 -26.26 -26.49
N THR A 452 -4.76 -26.07 -26.42
CA THR A 452 -3.76 -27.13 -26.65
C THR A 452 -3.29 -27.81 -25.37
N ASP A 453 -3.59 -27.22 -24.22
CA ASP A 453 -3.14 -27.64 -22.89
C ASP A 453 -1.61 -27.59 -22.70
N GLN A 454 -0.91 -26.78 -23.51
CA GLN A 454 0.54 -26.64 -23.45
C GLN A 454 0.96 -25.44 -22.62
N ASN A 455 2.04 -25.60 -21.86
CA ASN A 455 2.67 -24.54 -21.10
C ASN A 455 3.85 -23.94 -21.86
N GLU A 456 3.98 -22.61 -21.79
CA GLU A 456 5.06 -21.82 -22.36
C GLU A 456 5.66 -20.91 -21.28
N GLU A 457 6.98 -20.90 -21.15
CA GLU A 457 7.69 -19.91 -20.34
C GLU A 457 8.02 -18.67 -21.19
N VAL A 458 7.71 -17.49 -20.66
CA VAL A 458 8.03 -16.21 -21.30
C VAL A 458 8.77 -15.29 -20.33
N GLU A 459 9.74 -14.53 -20.83
CA GLU A 459 10.36 -13.44 -20.07
C GLU A 459 9.37 -12.29 -19.89
N ALA A 460 9.26 -11.76 -18.68
CA ALA A 460 8.34 -10.69 -18.36
C ALA A 460 8.97 -9.72 -17.38
N ALA A 461 9.03 -8.44 -17.75
CA ALA A 461 9.48 -7.40 -16.82
C ALA A 461 8.36 -6.97 -15.87
N ALA A 462 7.11 -7.03 -16.33
CA ALA A 462 5.95 -6.72 -15.51
C ALA A 462 4.69 -7.48 -15.97
N ILE A 463 3.79 -7.74 -15.02
CA ILE A 463 2.43 -8.23 -15.23
C ILE A 463 1.44 -7.33 -14.48
N PHE A 464 0.42 -6.84 -15.20
CA PHE A 464 -0.68 -6.05 -14.64
C PHE A 464 -1.96 -6.89 -14.60
N ILE A 465 -2.44 -7.20 -13.40
CA ILE A 465 -3.60 -8.06 -13.18
C ILE A 465 -4.86 -7.18 -13.03
N LEU A 466 -5.66 -7.15 -14.09
CA LEU A 466 -6.80 -6.25 -14.31
C LEU A 466 -8.10 -7.05 -14.48
N ILE A 467 -8.37 -7.94 -13.53
CA ILE A 467 -9.53 -8.85 -13.53
C ILE A 467 -10.69 -8.37 -12.63
N GLY A 468 -10.64 -7.12 -12.16
CA GLY A 468 -11.68 -6.47 -11.36
C GLY A 468 -11.51 -6.64 -9.85
N GLY A 469 -12.41 -6.03 -9.09
CA GLY A 469 -12.47 -6.12 -7.63
C GLY A 469 -13.88 -6.38 -7.12
N VAL A 470 -13.99 -6.79 -5.85
CA VAL A 470 -15.23 -7.08 -5.15
C VAL A 470 -15.42 -6.05 -4.04
N PRO A 471 -16.46 -5.20 -4.10
CA PRO A 471 -16.74 -4.23 -3.05
C PRO A 471 -17.22 -4.89 -1.75
N HIS A 472 -16.89 -4.29 -0.61
CA HIS A 472 -17.25 -4.79 0.72
C HIS A 472 -18.69 -4.41 1.13
N THR A 473 -19.63 -4.56 0.21
CA THR A 473 -21.01 -4.07 0.30
C THR A 473 -22.04 -5.16 0.59
N ALA A 474 -21.62 -6.42 0.79
CA ALA A 474 -22.53 -7.55 0.99
C ALA A 474 -23.59 -7.27 2.08
N TRP A 475 -23.19 -6.64 3.19
CA TRP A 475 -24.06 -6.27 4.32
C TRP A 475 -24.96 -5.05 4.05
N LEU A 476 -24.78 -4.36 2.91
CA LEU A 476 -25.52 -3.16 2.49
C LEU A 476 -26.47 -3.41 1.32
N THR A 477 -26.31 -4.51 0.57
CA THR A 477 -27.02 -4.73 -0.71
C THR A 477 -28.54 -4.69 -0.63
N GLN A 478 -29.12 -4.93 0.55
CA GLN A 478 -30.57 -4.84 0.80
C GLN A 478 -31.04 -3.49 1.34
N THR A 479 -30.10 -2.59 1.68
CA THR A 479 -30.37 -1.32 2.37
C THR A 479 -30.01 -0.12 1.50
N VAL A 480 -28.89 -0.20 0.78
CA VAL A 480 -28.37 0.86 -0.09
C VAL A 480 -28.36 0.37 -1.53
N ARG A 481 -28.83 1.21 -2.47
CA ARG A 481 -28.86 0.87 -3.89
C ARG A 481 -27.43 0.68 -4.43
N CYS A 482 -27.21 -0.48 -5.04
CA CYS A 482 -25.94 -0.85 -5.67
C CYS A 482 -26.16 -1.20 -7.15
N ASP A 483 -25.10 -1.16 -7.96
CA ASP A 483 -25.12 -1.65 -9.33
C ASP A 483 -25.07 -3.18 -9.41
N GLU A 484 -25.10 -3.74 -10.63
CA GLU A 484 -25.02 -5.19 -10.87
C GLU A 484 -23.73 -5.84 -10.35
N GLN A 485 -22.68 -5.04 -10.14
CA GLN A 485 -21.39 -5.46 -9.60
C GLN A 485 -21.27 -5.18 -8.09
N SER A 486 -22.38 -4.80 -7.45
CA SER A 486 -22.49 -4.47 -6.03
C SER A 486 -21.75 -3.19 -5.58
N TYR A 487 -21.38 -2.29 -6.49
CA TYR A 487 -20.85 -0.97 -6.12
C TYR A 487 -21.96 0.00 -5.75
N ILE A 488 -21.72 0.86 -4.76
CA ILE A 488 -22.74 1.80 -4.27
C ILE A 488 -22.99 2.89 -5.31
N ILE A 489 -24.25 3.10 -5.68
CA ILE A 489 -24.66 4.18 -6.59
C ILE A 489 -24.86 5.46 -5.77
N THR A 490 -24.42 6.60 -6.29
CA THR A 490 -24.45 7.88 -5.56
C THR A 490 -24.78 9.07 -6.43
N GLY A 491 -25.30 10.14 -5.83
CA GLY A 491 -25.47 11.44 -6.47
C GLY A 491 -26.36 11.36 -7.71
N ARG A 492 -25.93 12.00 -8.80
CA ARG A 492 -26.69 12.01 -10.07
C ARG A 492 -26.94 10.63 -10.69
N ASP A 493 -26.04 9.67 -10.43
CA ASP A 493 -26.14 8.33 -11.01
C ASP A 493 -27.32 7.54 -10.39
N LEU A 494 -27.94 8.05 -9.31
CA LEU A 494 -29.20 7.54 -8.78
C LEU A 494 -30.40 7.91 -9.67
N ILE A 495 -30.28 8.94 -10.51
CA ILE A 495 -31.35 9.51 -11.33
C ILE A 495 -31.20 9.13 -12.82
N ASP A 496 -29.98 8.90 -13.29
CA ASP A 496 -29.71 8.50 -14.69
C ASP A 496 -29.96 6.99 -14.88
N GLY A 497 -31.05 6.61 -15.56
CA GLY A 497 -31.23 5.21 -16.01
C GLY A 497 -32.66 4.75 -16.27
N GLU A 498 -33.66 5.27 -15.56
CA GLU A 498 -35.09 5.15 -15.86
C GLU A 498 -35.85 6.27 -15.14
N PRO A 499 -36.95 6.78 -15.71
CA PRO A 499 -37.65 7.91 -15.12
C PRO A 499 -38.36 7.43 -13.87
N THR A 500 -37.88 7.81 -12.70
CA THR A 500 -38.74 8.36 -11.64
C THR A 500 -37.92 8.87 -10.45
N LEU A 501 -38.24 10.10 -10.09
CA LEU A 501 -38.02 10.71 -8.76
C LEU A 501 -38.77 9.95 -7.63
N GLU A 502 -39.27 8.73 -7.84
CA GLU A 502 -40.20 8.05 -6.91
C GLU A 502 -39.50 7.39 -5.71
N GLU A 503 -38.18 7.14 -5.77
CA GLU A 503 -37.44 6.50 -4.66
C GLU A 503 -36.65 7.49 -3.79
N TRP A 504 -36.47 8.73 -4.22
CA TRP A 504 -35.72 9.74 -3.44
C TRP A 504 -36.66 10.50 -2.49
N PRO A 505 -36.43 10.49 -1.17
CA PRO A 505 -37.43 10.95 -0.21
C PRO A 505 -37.37 12.46 0.11
N LEU A 506 -36.49 13.24 -0.53
CA LEU A 506 -36.32 14.68 -0.26
C LEU A 506 -36.66 15.54 -1.49
N ASP A 507 -37.10 16.79 -1.24
CA ASP A 507 -37.47 17.76 -2.29
C ASP A 507 -36.28 18.26 -3.12
N ARG A 508 -35.05 18.07 -2.64
CA ARG A 508 -33.81 18.38 -3.37
C ARG A 508 -33.27 17.15 -4.08
N SER A 509 -32.47 17.35 -5.13
CA SER A 509 -31.67 16.27 -5.69
C SER A 509 -30.68 15.69 -4.66
N PRO A 510 -30.26 14.42 -4.80
CA PRO A 510 -29.16 13.85 -4.01
C PRO A 510 -27.90 14.71 -4.15
N LEU A 511 -27.22 14.95 -3.03
CA LEU A 511 -25.93 15.63 -3.02
C LEU A 511 -24.86 14.75 -3.71
N PRO A 512 -23.74 15.33 -4.17
CA PRO A 512 -22.60 14.53 -4.62
C PRO A 512 -22.20 13.51 -3.55
N LEU A 513 -21.91 12.27 -3.97
CA LEU A 513 -21.54 11.15 -3.10
C LEU A 513 -22.65 10.65 -2.14
N GLU A 514 -23.84 11.26 -2.13
CA GLU A 514 -24.97 10.79 -1.32
C GLU A 514 -25.55 9.52 -1.93
N THR A 515 -25.82 8.53 -1.09
CA THR A 515 -26.40 7.23 -1.51
C THR A 515 -27.91 7.33 -1.69
N SER A 516 -28.59 6.20 -1.91
CA SER A 516 -30.07 6.15 -1.91
C SER A 516 -30.73 6.45 -0.56
N ILE A 517 -29.95 6.61 0.51
CA ILE A 517 -30.43 7.02 1.85
C ILE A 517 -29.91 8.42 2.15
N PRO A 518 -30.78 9.43 2.34
CA PRO A 518 -30.33 10.78 2.68
C PRO A 518 -29.52 10.82 3.96
N GLY A 519 -28.43 11.59 3.96
CA GLY A 519 -27.49 11.66 5.09
C GLY A 519 -26.48 10.52 5.16
N VAL A 520 -26.61 9.51 4.28
CA VAL A 520 -25.61 8.46 4.09
C VAL A 520 -24.88 8.70 2.78
N PHE A 521 -23.57 8.83 2.86
CA PHE A 521 -22.66 9.09 1.74
C PHE A 521 -21.75 7.88 1.48
N ALA A 522 -21.16 7.77 0.29
CA ALA A 522 -20.15 6.77 -0.03
C ALA A 522 -18.98 7.39 -0.80
N ALA A 523 -17.75 7.02 -0.41
CA ALA A 523 -16.53 7.55 -1.01
C ALA A 523 -15.44 6.49 -1.19
N GLY A 524 -14.60 6.69 -2.21
CA GLY A 524 -13.53 5.79 -2.58
C GLY A 524 -14.01 4.58 -3.39
N ASP A 525 -13.18 3.55 -3.42
CA ASP A 525 -13.32 2.45 -4.37
C ASP A 525 -14.64 1.66 -4.26
N VAL A 526 -15.40 1.79 -3.17
CA VAL A 526 -16.71 1.14 -2.99
C VAL A 526 -17.80 1.70 -3.92
N ARG A 527 -17.60 2.92 -4.44
CA ARG A 527 -18.59 3.64 -5.23
C ARG A 527 -18.55 3.26 -6.72
N HIS A 528 -19.73 3.26 -7.34
CA HIS A 528 -19.90 3.10 -8.78
C HIS A 528 -19.14 4.21 -9.53
N GLY A 529 -18.38 3.84 -10.56
CA GLY A 529 -17.62 4.81 -11.36
C GLY A 529 -16.47 5.53 -10.62
N ALA A 530 -16.10 5.10 -9.40
CA ALA A 530 -14.96 5.69 -8.71
C ALA A 530 -13.62 5.38 -9.40
N GLU A 531 -12.77 6.40 -9.48
CA GLU A 531 -11.39 6.25 -9.95
C GLU A 531 -10.57 5.55 -8.87
N LYS A 532 -10.02 4.37 -9.19
CA LYS A 532 -9.33 3.48 -8.24
C LYS A 532 -7.90 3.97 -7.94
N ARG A 533 -7.79 5.12 -7.28
CA ARG A 533 -6.53 5.77 -6.89
C ARG A 533 -6.61 6.35 -5.49
N ILE A 534 -5.49 6.30 -4.77
CA ILE A 534 -5.37 6.88 -3.41
C ILE A 534 -5.74 8.37 -3.41
N ALA A 535 -5.19 9.16 -4.35
CA ALA A 535 -5.48 10.60 -4.42
C ALA A 535 -6.95 10.92 -4.72
N ALA A 536 -7.60 10.12 -5.57
CA ALA A 536 -9.02 10.27 -5.87
C ALA A 536 -9.88 9.93 -4.64
N ALA A 537 -9.58 8.81 -3.97
CA ALA A 537 -10.26 8.41 -2.73
C ALA A 537 -10.09 9.47 -1.62
N VAL A 538 -8.89 10.02 -1.43
CA VAL A 538 -8.65 11.12 -0.48
C VAL A 538 -9.47 12.35 -0.85
N GLY A 539 -9.53 12.71 -2.13
CA GLY A 539 -10.35 13.82 -2.63
C GLY A 539 -11.84 13.60 -2.37
N GLU A 540 -12.37 12.42 -2.68
CA GLU A 540 -13.77 12.07 -2.41
C GLU A 540 -14.09 12.12 -0.90
N GLY A 541 -13.18 11.63 -0.04
CA GLY A 541 -13.32 11.72 1.41
C GLY A 541 -13.46 13.16 1.91
N SER A 542 -12.65 14.09 1.37
CA SER A 542 -12.75 15.52 1.69
C SER A 542 -14.03 16.15 1.16
N ILE A 543 -14.41 15.84 -0.09
CA ILE A 543 -15.65 16.34 -0.71
C ILE A 543 -16.89 15.88 0.06
N ALA A 544 -16.88 14.66 0.59
CA ALA A 544 -17.98 14.11 1.39
C ALA A 544 -18.26 14.99 2.62
N ILE A 545 -17.25 15.53 3.29
CA ILE A 545 -17.42 16.39 4.48
C ILE A 545 -18.20 17.66 4.17
N ARG A 546 -17.95 18.28 3.02
CA ARG A 546 -18.77 19.42 2.56
C ARG A 546 -20.24 19.03 2.42
N CYS A 547 -20.52 17.86 1.85
CA CYS A 547 -21.89 17.37 1.67
C CYS A 547 -22.54 16.99 3.01
N VAL A 548 -21.78 16.46 3.96
CA VAL A 548 -22.22 16.22 5.34
C VAL A 548 -22.64 17.53 6.01
N HIS A 549 -21.83 18.59 5.91
CA HIS A 549 -22.19 19.91 6.46
C HIS A 549 -23.48 20.46 5.84
N GLU A 550 -23.64 20.34 4.51
CA GLU A 550 -24.85 20.77 3.81
C GLU A 550 -26.09 20.02 4.31
N TYR A 551 -26.02 18.69 4.40
CA TYR A 551 -27.09 17.86 4.94
C TYR A 551 -27.44 18.20 6.40
N LEU A 552 -26.44 18.32 7.27
CA LEU A 552 -26.67 18.63 8.69
C LEU A 552 -27.31 20.01 8.88
N ALA A 553 -26.96 20.99 8.04
CA ALA A 553 -27.58 22.32 8.06
C ALA A 553 -29.04 22.31 7.62
N GLU A 554 -29.43 21.39 6.73
CA GLU A 554 -30.83 21.18 6.34
C GLU A 554 -31.66 20.58 7.48
N GLN A 555 -31.12 19.56 8.17
CA GLN A 555 -31.78 18.92 9.31
C GLN A 555 -32.06 19.90 10.45
N GLN A 556 -31.20 20.91 10.67
CA GLN A 556 -31.41 21.96 11.67
C GLN A 556 -32.55 22.93 11.33
N LYS A 557 -32.97 23.02 10.06
CA LYS A 557 -34.02 23.94 9.59
C LYS A 557 -35.43 23.34 9.65
N VAL A 558 -35.56 22.04 9.87
CA VAL A 558 -36.86 21.35 10.01
C VAL A 558 -37.27 21.40 11.49
N PRO A 559 -38.33 22.13 11.88
CA PRO A 559 -38.81 22.12 13.26
C PRO A 559 -39.34 20.72 13.61
N ALA A 560 -39.04 20.26 14.83
CA ALA A 560 -39.44 18.96 15.37
C ALA A 560 -40.95 18.73 15.40
#